data_AF-A0A3B7Q2R3-F1
#
_entry.id   AF-A0A3B7Q2R3-F1
#
_cell.length_a   1.000
_cell.length_b   1.000
_cell.length_c   1.000
_cell.angle_alpha   90.00
_cell.angle_beta   90.00
_cell.angle_gamma   90.00
#
_symmetry.space_group_name_H-M   'P 1'
#
loop_
_entity.id
_entity.type
_entity.pdbx_description
1 polymer ?
#
loop_
_entity_poly.entity_id
_entity_poly.type
_entity_poly.pdbx_seq_one_letter_code
_entity_poly.pdbx_strand_id
1 'polypeptide(L)' 'MVSPPKNNNTDNNQIKCGVIPAGTRIKLYEAPLTLQHDVKVDASQEFINKVLKDQEDFYNGINCCSQQPKDAS' A
#
# COMPACT_ATOMS: atom_id res chain seq x y z
N MET A 1 37.07 -28.56 24.62
CA MET A 1 36.33 -28.07 23.43
C MET A 1 35.70 -26.75 23.80
N VAL A 2 36.26 -25.63 23.33
CA VAL A 2 35.67 -24.30 23.51
C VAL A 2 34.60 -24.12 22.44
N SER A 3 33.36 -23.86 22.85
CA SER A 3 32.27 -23.57 21.94
C SER A 3 32.58 -22.30 21.13
N PRO A 4 32.33 -22.27 19.81
CA PRO A 4 32.55 -21.07 19.03
C PRO A 4 31.61 -19.93 19.47
N PRO A 5 32.05 -18.67 19.37
CA PRO A 5 31.21 -17.53 19.70
C PRO A 5 30.01 -17.49 18.75
N LYS A 6 28.80 -17.42 19.33
CA LYS A 6 27.57 -17.17 18.58
C LYS A 6 27.69 -15.77 17.97
N ASN A 7 27.95 -15.71 16.67
CA ASN A 7 27.87 -14.45 15.93
C ASN A 7 26.42 -13.94 16.08
N ASN A 8 26.35 -12.73 16.60
CA ASN A 8 25.17 -11.95 16.88
C ASN A 8 25.14 -10.82 15.87
N ASN A 9 24.82 -11.14 14.61
CA ASN A 9 24.31 -10.14 13.69
C ASN A 9 23.52 -10.80 12.57
N THR A 10 22.24 -10.99 12.82
CA THR A 10 21.27 -11.22 11.75
C THR A 10 20.09 -10.33 12.05
N ASP A 11 20.30 -9.03 11.84
CA ASP A 11 19.21 -8.12 11.52
C ASP A 11 18.61 -8.63 10.21
N ASN A 12 17.64 -9.55 10.34
CA ASN A 12 16.74 -9.96 9.29
C ASN A 12 15.91 -8.72 8.91
N ASN A 13 16.51 -7.81 8.14
CA ASN A 13 15.79 -6.83 7.37
C ASN A 13 15.07 -7.60 6.24
N GLN A 14 14.08 -8.42 6.61
CA GLN A 14 13.09 -8.92 5.68
C GLN A 14 12.39 -7.69 5.16
N ILE A 15 12.88 -7.20 4.03
CA ILE A 15 12.23 -6.19 3.22
C ILE A 15 10.77 -6.66 3.12
N LYS A 16 9.85 -5.89 3.72
CA LYS A 16 8.44 -6.26 3.74
C LYS A 16 7.96 -6.11 2.30
N CYS A 17 7.95 -7.21 1.55
CA CYS A 17 7.51 -7.23 0.16
C CYS A 17 5.99 -7.41 0.10
N GLY A 18 5.26 -6.30 0.01
CA GLY A 18 3.82 -6.28 -0.23
C GLY A 18 3.50 -6.62 -1.67
N VAL A 19 2.26 -7.04 -1.90
CA VAL A 19 1.73 -7.39 -3.22
C VAL A 19 0.56 -6.48 -3.56
N ILE A 20 0.65 -5.85 -4.73
CA ILE A 20 -0.46 -5.14 -5.37
C ILE A 20 -1.13 -6.14 -6.32
N PRO A 21 -2.44 -6.41 -6.17
CA PRO A 21 -3.12 -7.40 -6.99
C PRO A 21 -3.32 -6.94 -8.44
N ALA A 22 -3.41 -7.89 -9.35
CA ALA A 22 -3.83 -7.66 -10.74
C ALA A 22 -5.19 -6.96 -10.79
N GLY A 23 -5.42 -6.16 -11.83
CA GLY A 23 -6.62 -5.33 -11.97
C GLY A 23 -6.57 -4.01 -11.20
N THR A 24 -5.58 -3.81 -10.31
CA THR A 24 -5.39 -2.52 -9.65
C THR A 24 -5.09 -1.43 -10.68
N ARG A 25 -5.87 -0.35 -10.62
CA ARG A 25 -5.64 0.86 -11.41
C ARG A 25 -4.69 1.78 -10.64
N ILE A 26 -3.53 2.06 -11.21
CA ILE A 26 -2.54 2.99 -10.66
C ILE A 26 -2.31 4.16 -11.62
N LYS A 27 -1.70 5.22 -11.11
CA LYS A 27 -1.30 6.38 -11.92
C LYS A 27 0.21 6.53 -11.84
N LEU A 28 0.89 6.38 -12.97
CA LEU A 28 2.30 6.73 -13.11
C LEU A 28 2.36 8.13 -13.70
N TYR A 29 2.70 9.12 -12.86
CA TYR A 29 2.61 10.55 -13.19
C TYR A 29 1.19 10.96 -13.60
N GLU A 30 0.96 11.18 -14.90
CA GLU A 30 -0.33 11.54 -15.50
C GLU A 30 -0.97 10.40 -16.29
N ALA A 31 -0.25 9.28 -16.46
CA ALA A 31 -0.72 8.13 -17.22
C ALA A 31 -1.44 7.13 -16.28
N PRO A 32 -2.77 6.94 -16.43
CA PRO A 32 -3.46 5.86 -15.76
C PRO A 32 -3.14 4.53 -16.45
N LEU A 33 -2.90 3.48 -15.65
CA LEU A 33 -2.76 2.12 -16.16
C LEU A 33 -3.39 1.12 -15.20
N THR A 34 -3.66 -0.06 -15.74
CA THR A 34 -4.17 -1.21 -14.97
C THR A 34 -3.11 -2.30 -14.99
N LEU A 35 -2.80 -2.83 -13.81
CA LEU A 35 -1.86 -3.95 -13.69
C LEU A 35 -2.49 -5.23 -14.26
N GLN A 36 -1.75 -5.92 -15.13
CA GLN A 36 -2.22 -7.20 -15.71
C GLN A 36 -1.94 -8.40 -14.79
N HIS A 37 -0.96 -8.28 -13.90
CA HIS A 37 -0.53 -9.34 -12.98
C HIS A 37 -0.24 -8.74 -11.60
N ASP A 38 -0.18 -9.61 -10.60
CA ASP A 38 0.23 -9.24 -9.25
C ASP A 38 1.68 -8.71 -9.26
N VAL A 39 1.90 -7.58 -8.60
CA VAL A 39 3.21 -6.92 -8.54
C VAL A 39 3.71 -6.90 -7.11
N LYS A 40 4.91 -7.43 -6.89
CA LYS A 40 5.63 -7.30 -5.62
C LYS A 40 6.29 -5.93 -5.53
N VAL A 41 6.11 -5.26 -4.42
CA VAL A 41 6.65 -3.92 -4.15
C VAL A 41 7.37 -3.89 -2.81
N ASP A 42 8.34 -2.98 -2.69
CA ASP A 42 9.08 -2.73 -1.46
C ASP A 42 8.25 -1.83 -0.53
N ALA A 43 7.20 -2.42 0.05
CA ALA A 43 6.30 -1.76 1.01
C ALA A 43 5.53 -2.82 1.80
N SER A 44 5.20 -2.56 3.06
CA SER A 44 4.44 -3.52 3.86
C SER A 44 3.05 -3.80 3.28
N GLN A 45 2.59 -5.05 3.40
CA GLN A 45 1.24 -5.42 2.94
C GLN A 45 0.16 -4.59 3.64
N GLU A 46 0.34 -4.23 4.92
CA GLU A 46 -0.58 -3.36 5.65
C GLU A 46 -0.70 -1.97 5.01
N PHE A 47 0.42 -1.38 4.57
CA PHE A 47 0.41 -0.11 3.87
C PHE A 47 -0.28 -0.22 2.51
N ILE A 48 0.02 -1.27 1.74
CA ILE A 48 -0.62 -1.53 0.45
C ILE A 48 -2.14 -1.70 0.62
N ASN A 49 -2.59 -2.49 1.59
CA ASN A 49 -4.01 -2.70 1.87
C ASN A 49 -4.72 -1.40 2.25
N LYS A 50 -4.06 -0.54 3.03
CA LYS A 50 -4.60 0.77 3.39
C LYS A 50 -4.78 1.65 2.17
N VAL A 51 -3.77 1.76 1.30
CA VAL A 51 -3.83 2.60 0.09
C VAL A 51 -4.90 2.09 -0.89
N LEU A 52 -5.02 0.77 -1.06
CA LEU A 52 -6.07 0.18 -1.90
C LEU A 52 -7.47 0.50 -1.36
N LYS A 53 -7.64 0.42 -0.04
CA LYS A 53 -8.91 0.79 0.61
C LYS A 53 -9.21 2.29 0.46
N ASP A 54 -8.23 3.17 0.68
CA ASP A 54 -8.41 4.61 0.51
C ASP A 54 -8.80 4.96 -0.94
N GLN A 55 -8.24 4.24 -1.92
CA GLN A 55 -8.63 4.35 -3.33
C GLN A 55 -10.08 3.91 -3.56
N GLU A 56 -10.48 2.76 -3.02
CA GLU A 56 -11.85 2.26 -3.12
C GLU A 56 -12.85 3.22 -2.46
N ASP A 57 -12.55 3.71 -1.25
CA ASP A 57 -13.37 4.67 -0.53
C ASP A 57 -13.56 5.97 -1.33
N PHE A 58 -12.49 6.48 -1.95
CA PHE A 58 -12.57 7.64 -2.86
C PHE A 58 -13.52 7.39 -4.04
N TYR A 59 -13.41 6.25 -4.73
CA TYR A 59 -14.29 5.93 -5.86
C TYR A 59 -15.74 5.66 -5.42
N ASN A 60 -15.94 5.12 -4.22
CA ASN A 60 -17.24 4.90 -3.63
C ASN A 60 -17.86 6.17 -3.03
N GLY A 61 -17.15 7.30 -3.05
CA GLY A 61 -17.60 8.56 -2.46
C GLY A 61 -17.67 8.53 -0.92
N ILE A 62 -17.09 7.50 -0.30
CA ILE A 62 -16.94 7.39 1.14
C ILE A 62 -15.78 8.31 1.52
N ASN A 63 -15.99 9.23 2.46
CA ASN A 63 -15.02 10.27 2.86
C ASN A 63 -14.76 11.40 1.85
N CYS A 64 -15.46 11.48 0.70
CA CYS A 64 -15.58 12.73 -0.03
C CYS A 64 -16.52 13.65 0.76
N CYS A 65 -15.96 14.38 1.73
CA CYS A 65 -16.65 15.48 2.40
C CYS A 65 -17.14 16.48 1.35
N SER A 66 -18.36 16.29 0.84
CA SER A 66 -19.25 17.42 0.66
C SER A 66 -19.53 17.96 2.07
N GLN A 67 -18.61 18.77 2.59
CA GLN A 67 -19.08 19.91 3.36
C GLN A 67 -19.95 20.69 2.38
N GLN A 68 -21.25 20.34 2.33
CA GLN A 68 -22.22 21.27 1.79
C GLN A 68 -21.98 22.56 2.57
N PRO A 69 -21.64 23.69 1.93
CA PRO A 69 -21.78 24.95 2.63
C PRO A 69 -23.23 24.96 3.11
N LYS A 70 -23.40 25.05 4.42
CA LYS A 70 -24.70 25.33 5.01
C LYS A 70 -24.98 26.77 4.63
N ASP A 71 -25.41 27.00 3.39
CA ASP A 71 -26.02 28.25 3.02
C ASP A 71 -27.27 28.34 3.87
N ALA A 72 -27.15 29.24 4.86
CA ALA A 72 -28.21 29.63 5.76
C ALA A 72 -29.43 30.01 4.94
N SER A 73 -30.55 29.36 5.21
CA SER A 73 -31.87 29.87 4.87
C SER A 73 -32.86 29.57 5.99
#